data_AF-A0A7Y7IYV1-F1
#
_entry.id   AF-A0A7Y7IYV1-F1
#
_cell.length_a   1.000
_cell.length_b   1.000
_cell.length_c   1.000
_cell.angle_alpha   90.00
_cell.angle_beta   90.00
_cell.angle_gamma   90.00
#
_symmetry.space_group_name_H-M   'P 1'
#
loop_
_entity.id
_entity.type
_entity.pdbx_description
1 polymer ?
#
loop_
_entity_poly.entity_id
_entity_poly.type
_entity_poly.pdbx_seq_one_letter_code
_entity_poly.pdbx_strand_id
1 'polypeptide(L)'
;MLVPRMLVPGMLVPGMLVPRMLVLGMLTAAGLAGGCTVGPAYHAPAPDVPAAWHDPGGRDAAAARAPDPAWWRRFGDPVLDG
;
A
#
# COMPACT_ATOMS: atom_id res chain seq x y z
N MET A 1 -51.75 22.83 54.38
CA MET A 1 -50.89 23.54 53.41
C MET A 1 -49.61 22.70 53.28
N LEU A 2 -49.55 21.64 52.45
CA LEU A 2 -49.34 21.61 50.97
C LEU A 2 -47.99 22.32 50.63
N VAL A 3 -46.88 21.70 50.21
CA VAL A 3 -46.59 20.67 49.18
C VAL A 3 -45.18 20.04 49.41
N PRO A 4 -44.93 18.76 49.08
CA PRO A 4 -43.58 18.19 48.90
C PRO A 4 -43.13 18.31 47.43
N ARG A 5 -41.92 18.85 47.15
CA ARG A 5 -41.35 18.90 45.79
C ARG A 5 -40.15 17.94 45.67
N MET A 6 -40.44 16.77 45.11
CA MET A 6 -39.73 16.16 43.96
C MET A 6 -38.19 16.17 44.07
N LEU A 7 -37.54 15.08 44.49
CA LEU A 7 -37.17 13.97 43.59
C LEU A 7 -37.07 14.43 42.12
N VAL A 8 -35.89 14.88 41.70
CA VAL A 8 -35.54 14.94 40.27
C VAL A 8 -34.58 13.78 39.97
N PRO A 9 -35.09 12.62 39.53
CA PRO A 9 -34.29 11.64 38.83
C PRO A 9 -34.43 11.87 37.32
N GLY A 10 -33.31 11.78 36.61
CA GLY A 10 -33.33 11.61 35.17
C GLY A 10 -32.96 12.85 34.38
N MET A 11 -31.72 12.89 33.94
CA MET A 11 -31.37 13.23 32.56
C MET A 11 -29.90 12.85 32.34
N LEU A 12 -29.65 11.54 32.26
CA LEU A 12 -28.49 11.05 31.52
C LEU A 12 -28.77 11.43 30.06
N VAL A 13 -28.22 12.58 29.66
CA VAL A 13 -28.47 13.24 28.37
C VAL A 13 -28.19 12.23 27.25
N PRO A 14 -29.22 11.69 26.56
CA PRO A 14 -29.02 10.70 25.50
C PRO A 14 -28.21 11.26 24.31
N GLY A 15 -28.13 12.60 24.24
CA GLY A 15 -27.46 13.35 23.17
C GLY A 15 -25.94 13.36 23.20
N MET A 16 -25.25 12.78 24.21
CA MET A 16 -23.78 12.71 24.24
C MET A 16 -23.20 11.47 23.52
N LEU A 17 -23.98 10.39 23.35
CA LEU A 17 -23.53 9.19 22.62
C LEU A 17 -23.57 9.38 21.10
N VAL A 18 -24.55 10.12 20.59
CA VAL A 18 -24.72 10.43 19.16
C VAL A 18 -23.50 11.17 18.57
N PRO A 19 -22.97 12.24 19.17
CA PRO A 19 -21.79 12.93 18.65
C PRO A 19 -20.53 12.06 18.76
N ARG A 20 -20.43 11.21 19.79
CA ARG A 20 -19.29 10.30 19.96
C ARG A 20 -19.27 9.18 18.92
N MET A 21 -20.44 8.63 18.58
CA MET A 21 -20.59 7.66 17.48
C MET A 21 -20.34 8.29 16.10
N LEU A 22 -20.83 9.52 15.87
CA LEU A 22 -20.56 10.26 14.64
C LEU A 22 -19.06 10.53 14.44
N VAL A 23 -18.37 10.97 15.49
CA VAL A 23 -16.91 11.19 15.46
C VAL A 23 -16.16 9.89 15.17
N LEU A 24 -16.55 8.78 15.82
CA LEU A 24 -15.93 7.47 15.57
C LEU A 24 -16.14 7.01 14.12
N GLY A 25 -17.36 7.17 13.59
CA GLY A 25 -17.69 6.83 12.20
C GLY A 25 -16.88 7.65 11.21
N MET A 26 -16.72 8.94 11.46
CA MET A 26 -15.98 9.87 10.60
C MET A 26 -14.48 9.54 10.59
N LEU A 27 -13.89 9.22 11.75
CA LEU A 27 -12.48 8.79 11.85
C LEU A 27 -12.24 7.46 11.12
N THR A 28 -13.17 6.52 11.23
CA THR A 28 -13.07 5.21 10.58
C THR A 28 -13.12 5.37 9.05
N ALA A 29 -14.06 6.17 8.54
CA ALA A 29 -14.18 6.46 7.11
C ALA A 29 -12.95 7.16 6.53
N ALA A 30 -12.34 8.11 7.26
CA ALA A 30 -11.12 8.78 6.84
C ALA A 30 -9.91 7.83 6.79
N GLY A 31 -9.78 6.91 7.76
CA GLY A 31 -8.72 5.90 7.77
C GLY A 31 -8.83 4.90 6.62
N LEU A 32 -10.05 4.48 6.27
CA LEU A 32 -10.32 3.60 5.12
C LEU A 32 -9.97 4.26 3.78
N ALA A 33 -10.15 5.58 3.65
CA ALA A 33 -9.87 6.31 2.42
C ALA A 33 -8.36 6.56 2.19
N GLY A 34 -7.55 6.65 3.26
CA GLY A 34 -6.13 6.99 3.18
C GLY A 34 -5.17 5.81 2.95
N GLY A 35 -5.64 4.57 3.04
CA GLY A 35 -4.78 3.38 3.13
C GLY A 35 -4.40 2.69 1.80
N CYS A 36 -4.95 3.11 0.66
CA CYS A 36 -4.85 2.36 -0.61
C CYS A 36 -3.97 3.05 -1.67
N THR A 37 -2.86 3.71 -1.31
CA THR A 37 -1.98 4.34 -2.31
C THR A 37 -0.69 3.55 -2.49
N VAL A 38 -0.46 3.10 -3.71
CA VAL A 38 0.75 2.43 -4.16
C VAL A 38 1.78 3.47 -4.60
N GLY A 39 2.26 4.28 -3.66
CA GLY A 39 3.32 5.25 -3.90
C GLY A 39 3.01 6.33 -4.95
N PRO A 40 3.95 7.26 -5.18
CA PRO A 40 3.86 8.20 -6.28
C PRO A 40 4.01 7.47 -7.63
N ALA A 41 3.64 8.13 -8.72
CA ALA A 41 3.89 7.62 -10.06
C ALA A 41 5.40 7.35 -10.24
N TYR A 42 5.74 6.11 -10.62
CA TYR A 42 7.13 5.74 -10.90
C TYR A 42 7.63 6.46 -12.15
N HIS A 43 8.82 7.07 -12.05
CA HIS A 43 9.56 7.60 -13.18
C HIS A 43 10.92 6.88 -13.24
N ALA A 44 11.23 6.31 -14.40
CA ALA A 44 12.51 5.64 -14.61
C ALA A 44 13.66 6.65 -14.52
N PRO A 45 14.65 6.44 -13.62
CA PRO A 45 15.81 7.31 -13.56
C PRO A 45 16.71 7.07 -14.78
N ALA A 46 17.38 8.13 -15.24
CA ALA A 46 18.46 7.99 -16.21
C ALA A 46 19.69 7.39 -15.50
N PRO A 47 20.24 6.26 -15.97
CA PRO A 47 21.41 5.67 -15.35
C PRO A 47 22.67 6.48 -15.66
N ASP A 48 23.45 6.81 -14.63
CA ASP A 48 24.76 7.45 -14.77
C ASP A 48 25.85 6.39 -14.95
N VAL A 49 25.86 5.78 -16.14
CA VAL A 49 26.78 4.69 -16.51
C VAL A 49 27.30 4.88 -17.94
N PRO A 50 28.46 4.29 -18.30
CA PRO A 50 28.93 4.30 -19.68
C PRO A 50 27.92 3.68 -20.65
N ALA A 51 27.85 4.21 -21.87
CA ALA A 51 26.92 3.73 -22.89
C ALA A 51 27.20 2.29 -23.36
N ALA A 52 28.41 1.77 -23.12
CA ALA A 52 28.81 0.43 -23.51
C ALA A 52 29.69 -0.20 -22.43
N TRP A 53 29.66 -1.53 -22.38
CA TRP A 53 30.58 -2.31 -21.56
C TRP A 53 32.02 -2.14 -22.05
N HIS A 54 32.96 -2.14 -21.12
CA HIS A 54 34.38 -2.20 -21.45
C HIS A 54 34.76 -3.65 -21.83
N ASP A 55 34.33 -4.08 -23.01
CA ASP A 55 34.68 -5.38 -23.61
C ASP A 55 35.47 -5.17 -24.91
N PRO A 56 36.79 -5.40 -24.92
CA PRO A 56 37.62 -5.26 -26.12
C PRO A 56 37.27 -6.29 -27.21
N GLY A 57 36.50 -7.32 -26.89
CA GLY A 57 36.05 -8.36 -27.82
C GLY A 57 34.81 -8.00 -28.66
N GLY A 58 34.22 -6.81 -28.46
CA GLY A 58 33.24 -6.23 -29.38
C GLY A 58 32.02 -7.12 -29.66
N ARG A 59 31.62 -7.98 -28.71
CA ARG A 59 30.31 -8.61 -28.80
C ARG A 59 29.29 -7.55 -28.48
N ASP A 60 28.73 -6.94 -29.53
CA ASP A 60 27.55 -6.09 -29.43
C ASP A 60 26.60 -6.74 -28.44
N ALA A 61 26.29 -6.03 -27.36
CA ALA A 61 25.31 -6.48 -26.38
C ALA A 61 24.00 -6.64 -27.14
N ALA A 62 23.74 -7.86 -27.61
CA ALA A 62 22.68 -8.18 -28.53
C ALA A 62 21.41 -7.50 -28.04
N ALA A 63 20.88 -6.59 -28.87
CA ALA A 63 19.74 -5.73 -28.56
C ALA A 63 18.76 -6.50 -27.68
N ALA A 64 18.56 -6.02 -26.45
CA ALA A 64 17.96 -6.72 -25.31
C ALA A 64 16.80 -7.64 -25.74
N ARG A 65 17.14 -8.87 -26.10
CA ARG A 65 16.15 -9.89 -26.40
C ARG A 65 15.61 -10.33 -25.05
N ALA A 66 14.29 -10.45 -24.94
CA ALA A 66 13.69 -10.96 -23.72
C ALA A 66 14.44 -12.25 -23.31
N PRO A 67 14.86 -12.36 -22.04
CA PRO A 67 15.55 -13.55 -21.59
C PRO A 67 14.65 -14.76 -21.84
N ASP A 68 15.30 -15.87 -22.15
CA ASP A 68 14.62 -17.15 -22.32
C ASP A 68 13.75 -17.41 -21.07
N PRO A 69 12.41 -17.57 -21.21
CA PRO A 69 11.55 -17.79 -20.07
C PRO A 69 11.85 -19.10 -19.35
N ALA A 70 12.61 -20.02 -19.96
CA ALA A 70 13.12 -21.24 -19.35
C ALA A 70 14.66 -21.22 -19.23
N TRP A 71 15.25 -20.05 -18.95
CA TRP A 71 16.71 -19.87 -18.87
C TRP A 71 17.42 -20.87 -17.93
N TRP A 72 16.73 -21.37 -16.90
CA TRP A 72 17.26 -22.35 -15.95
C TRP A 72 17.59 -23.70 -16.59
N ARG A 73 16.97 -24.07 -17.72
CA ARG A 73 17.28 -25.32 -18.44
C ARG A 73 18.73 -25.39 -18.92
N ARG A 74 19.40 -24.23 -19.07
CA ARG A 74 20.81 -24.17 -19.49
C ARG A 74 21.76 -24.78 -18.45
N PHE A 75 21.31 -24.92 -17.21
CA PHE A 75 22.08 -25.59 -16.17
C PHE A 75 22.03 -27.12 -16.31
N GLY A 76 20.99 -27.67 -16.95
CA GLY A 76 20.77 -29.11 -17.06
C GLY A 76 20.58 -29.80 -15.70
N ASP A 77 20.07 -29.07 -14.71
CA ASP A 77 19.84 -29.59 -13.38
C ASP A 77 18.42 -30.20 -13.30
N PRO A 78 18.28 -31.52 -13.08
CA PRO A 78 16.99 -32.19 -13.05
C PRO A 78 16.07 -31.71 -11.92
N VAL A 79 16.60 -31.07 -10.87
CA VAL A 79 15.79 -30.46 -9.80
C VAL A 79 15.12 -29.18 -10.29
N LEU A 80 15.79 -28.40 -11.14
CA LEU A 80 15.25 -27.17 -11.72
C LEU A 80 14.28 -27.43 -12.88
N ASP A 81 14.33 -28.64 -13.45
CA ASP A 81 13.53 -29.05 -14.60
C ASP A 81 12.22 -29.78 -14.20
N GLY A 82 11.96 -29.98 -12.90
CA GLY A 82 10.86 -30.77 -12.34
C GLY A 82 9.56 -30.02 -12.05
#